data_AF-A0A9D4QY53-F1
#
_entry.id   AF-A0A9D4QY53-F1
#
_cell.length_a   1.000
_cell.length_b   1.000
_cell.length_c   1.000
_cell.angle_alpha   90.00
_cell.angle_beta   90.00
_cell.angle_gamma   90.00
#
_symmetry.space_group_name_H-M   'P 1'
#
loop_
_entity.id
_entity.type
_entity.pdbx_description
1 polymer ?
#
loop_
_entity_poly.entity_id
_entity_poly.type
_entity_poly.pdbx_seq_one_letter_code
_entity_poly.pdbx_strand_id
1 'polypeptide(L)'
;MNDNDVPVQDPSAWEGEQLFKDLVVAGSVKNITIRIVQSKPERNAPVNDTLYLAKYANADVRTIDFAHLFGRGILHTKMWLVDRKHFYVGSANLDWRSFTQVKEMGATIQQCSCLAADMGKIFDAYWYLAVPDAAVPSTWNISLTTAYNADSPMVVDFNGTNYQTYLSSSPPPLCPAGREKDGDASVRIINESQQYIHIAVMDYYPTTQFVKPRTYWPVIDDAIRAAAFNRRVQVRLLVSYWNHTYNEMFLYLHSLQDLQTYTRFLKINIQVKLFVVPAYTDAQRNIPYSRVNHNKYMVTEKTAYIGTSNWSGDYFLTTGGIGLVIHGSSLGNHSDIRQQLEDVFQRDWYSEHAFSLDHFNTTMS
;
A
#
# COMPACT_ATOMS: atom_id res chain seq x y z
N MET A 1 -9.06 3.20 -15.93
CA MET A 1 -10.09 4.13 -15.39
C MET A 1 -11.44 3.93 -16.05
N ASN A 2 -11.50 3.58 -17.33
CA ASN A 2 -12.75 3.12 -17.96
C ASN A 2 -12.79 1.58 -18.01
N ASP A 3 -13.98 1.04 -18.30
CA ASP A 3 -14.23 -0.40 -18.43
C ASP A 3 -14.06 -0.93 -19.86
N ASN A 4 -13.80 -0.05 -20.83
CA ASN A 4 -13.53 -0.41 -22.22
C ASN A 4 -12.25 -1.24 -22.40
N ASP A 5 -11.33 -1.16 -21.44
CA ASP A 5 -10.06 -1.87 -21.44
C ASP A 5 -10.15 -3.26 -20.77
N VAL A 6 -11.33 -3.66 -20.28
CA VAL A 6 -11.56 -4.98 -19.67
C VAL A 6 -12.70 -5.73 -20.38
N PRO A 7 -12.73 -7.07 -20.31
CA PRO A 7 -13.78 -7.86 -20.99
C PRO A 7 -15.20 -7.64 -20.46
N VAL A 8 -15.35 -6.96 -19.33
CA VAL A 8 -16.62 -6.76 -18.63
C VAL A 8 -16.88 -5.28 -18.47
N GLN A 9 -17.90 -4.79 -19.18
CA GLN A 9 -18.45 -3.47 -18.96
C GLN A 9 -19.48 -3.54 -17.83
N ASP A 10 -19.44 -2.59 -16.90
CA ASP A 10 -20.31 -2.60 -15.72
C ASP A 10 -20.74 -1.17 -15.34
N PRO A 11 -22.03 -0.92 -15.05
CA PRO A 11 -22.52 0.41 -14.68
C PRO A 11 -21.80 1.04 -13.49
N SER A 12 -21.16 0.25 -12.62
CA SER A 12 -20.36 0.73 -11.50
C SER A 12 -19.01 1.33 -11.91
N ALA A 13 -18.63 1.29 -13.18
CA ALA A 13 -17.42 1.96 -13.67
C ALA A 13 -17.53 3.49 -13.69
N TRP A 14 -18.73 4.05 -13.50
CA TRP A 14 -19.04 5.47 -13.69
C TRP A 14 -18.14 6.44 -12.90
N GLU A 15 -17.68 6.09 -11.69
CA GLU A 15 -16.76 6.95 -10.92
C GLU A 15 -15.38 7.06 -11.59
N GLY A 16 -14.85 5.92 -12.07
CA GLY A 16 -13.60 5.89 -12.82
C GLY A 16 -13.72 6.61 -14.17
N GLU A 17 -14.84 6.43 -14.87
CA GLU A 17 -15.12 7.14 -16.11
C GLU A 17 -15.25 8.66 -15.91
N GLN A 18 -15.90 9.07 -14.81
CA GLN A 18 -16.04 10.48 -14.48
C GLN A 18 -14.70 11.11 -14.17
N LEU A 19 -13.86 10.44 -13.37
CA LEU A 19 -12.49 10.88 -13.11
C LEU A 19 -11.68 11.02 -14.41
N PHE A 20 -11.78 10.06 -15.32
CA PHE A 20 -11.12 10.13 -16.62
C PHE A 20 -11.59 11.34 -17.44
N LYS A 21 -12.90 11.60 -17.51
CA LYS A 21 -13.47 12.78 -18.18
C LYS A 21 -12.97 14.08 -17.54
N ASP A 22 -12.90 14.13 -16.21
CA ASP A 22 -12.42 15.31 -15.47
C ASP A 22 -10.93 15.58 -15.74
N LEU A 23 -10.10 14.55 -15.86
CA LEU A 23 -8.70 14.68 -16.29
C LEU A 23 -8.58 15.20 -17.72
N VAL A 24 -9.42 14.69 -18.64
CA VAL A 24 -9.46 15.19 -20.02
C VAL A 24 -9.81 16.68 -20.04
N VAL A 25 -10.84 17.09 -19.31
CA VAL A 25 -11.24 18.52 -19.22
C VAL A 25 -10.14 19.36 -18.55
N ALA A 26 -9.53 18.86 -17.47
CA ALA A 26 -8.45 19.55 -16.76
C ALA A 26 -7.28 19.86 -17.70
N GLY A 27 -6.84 18.87 -18.47
CA GLY A 27 -5.74 19.02 -19.40
C GLY A 27 -6.09 19.83 -20.66
N SER A 28 -7.19 19.49 -21.33
CA SER A 28 -7.55 20.03 -22.64
C SER A 28 -8.22 21.40 -22.60
N VAL A 29 -9.03 21.67 -21.57
CA VAL A 29 -9.83 22.91 -21.46
C VAL A 29 -9.22 23.86 -20.45
N LYS A 30 -8.81 23.35 -19.28
CA LYS A 30 -8.25 24.19 -18.21
C LYS A 30 -6.74 24.40 -18.31
N ASN A 31 -6.10 23.75 -19.29
CA ASN A 31 -4.65 23.82 -19.53
C ASN A 31 -3.81 23.46 -18.29
N ILE A 32 -4.30 22.55 -17.46
CA ILE A 32 -3.56 22.03 -16.32
C ILE A 32 -2.52 21.05 -16.85
N THR A 33 -1.27 21.18 -16.39
CA THR A 33 -0.21 20.22 -16.74
C THR A 33 -0.41 18.92 -15.96
N ILE A 34 -0.57 17.81 -16.67
CA ILE A 34 -0.70 16.49 -16.07
C ILE A 34 0.61 15.73 -16.30
N ARG A 35 1.16 15.12 -15.24
CA ARG A 35 2.35 14.25 -15.33
C ARG A 35 2.03 12.89 -14.77
N ILE A 36 2.30 11.84 -15.53
CA ILE A 36 2.01 10.46 -15.15
C ILE A 36 3.30 9.65 -15.30
N VAL A 37 3.70 8.96 -14.24
CA VAL A 37 4.66 7.86 -14.34
C VAL A 37 3.91 6.56 -14.15
N GLN A 38 4.08 5.64 -15.09
CA GLN A 38 3.46 4.32 -15.05
C GLN A 38 4.50 3.23 -15.16
N SER A 39 4.17 2.04 -14.64
CA SER A 39 4.99 0.85 -14.87
C SER A 39 5.00 0.49 -16.36
N LYS A 40 6.06 -0.17 -16.83
CA LYS A 40 6.11 -0.77 -18.16
C LYS A 40 4.88 -1.66 -18.39
N PRO A 41 4.12 -1.44 -19.49
CA PRO A 41 2.93 -2.23 -19.78
C PRO A 41 3.26 -3.71 -19.95
N GLU A 42 2.35 -4.56 -19.50
CA GLU A 42 2.37 -6.00 -19.76
C GLU A 42 1.28 -6.36 -20.79
N ARG A 43 1.38 -7.54 -21.43
CA ARG A 43 0.43 -7.96 -22.48
C ARG A 43 -1.04 -7.92 -22.03
N ASN A 44 -1.31 -8.18 -20.76
CA ASN A 44 -2.66 -8.24 -20.20
C ASN A 44 -3.05 -6.96 -19.41
N ALA A 45 -2.23 -5.92 -19.47
CA ALA A 45 -2.45 -4.65 -18.79
C ALA A 45 -2.15 -3.49 -19.76
N PRO A 46 -3.05 -3.22 -20.73
CA PRO A 46 -2.88 -2.14 -21.68
C PRO A 46 -2.93 -0.77 -20.98
N VAL A 47 -2.39 0.25 -21.65
CA VAL A 47 -2.27 1.62 -21.12
C VAL A 47 -3.04 2.63 -21.98
N ASN A 48 -4.20 2.22 -22.50
CA ASN A 48 -4.97 3.02 -23.46
C ASN A 48 -5.40 4.36 -22.87
N ASP A 49 -5.79 4.38 -21.59
CA ASP A 49 -6.17 5.61 -20.88
C ASP A 49 -5.05 6.65 -20.83
N THR A 50 -3.84 6.25 -20.46
CA THR A 50 -2.74 7.20 -20.36
C THR A 50 -2.26 7.63 -21.74
N LEU A 51 -2.31 6.76 -22.75
CA LEU A 51 -2.09 7.14 -24.15
C LEU A 51 -3.12 8.16 -24.64
N TYR A 52 -4.39 8.00 -24.26
CA TYR A 52 -5.44 8.95 -24.59
C TYR A 52 -5.18 10.30 -23.92
N LEU A 53 -4.85 10.30 -22.62
CA LEU A 53 -4.52 11.53 -21.89
C LEU A 53 -3.30 12.24 -22.48
N ALA A 54 -2.27 11.48 -22.89
CA ALA A 54 -1.11 12.05 -23.56
C ALA A 54 -1.47 12.75 -24.87
N LYS A 55 -2.36 12.13 -25.65
CA LYS A 55 -2.77 12.65 -26.96
C LYS A 55 -3.74 13.82 -26.88
N TYR A 56 -4.65 13.82 -25.91
CA TYR A 56 -5.80 14.74 -25.91
C TYR A 56 -5.95 15.59 -24.66
N ALA A 57 -5.17 15.37 -23.60
CA ALA A 57 -5.36 16.01 -22.30
C ALA A 57 -4.07 16.62 -21.74
N ASN A 58 -3.17 17.11 -22.58
CA ASN A 58 -1.94 17.80 -22.16
C ASN A 58 -1.14 17.03 -21.07
N ALA A 59 -1.15 15.69 -21.14
CA ALA A 59 -0.47 14.85 -20.17
C ALA A 59 0.91 14.44 -20.69
N ASP A 60 1.95 14.65 -19.90
CA ASP A 60 3.27 14.03 -20.11
C ASP A 60 3.29 12.68 -19.40
N VAL A 61 3.27 11.61 -20.19
CA VAL A 61 3.21 10.23 -19.70
C VAL A 61 4.56 9.58 -19.94
N ARG A 62 5.17 9.12 -18.85
CA ARG A 62 6.44 8.41 -18.86
C ARG A 62 6.31 7.01 -18.31
N THR A 63 7.06 6.09 -18.89
CA THR A 63 7.07 4.69 -18.52
C THR A 63 8.39 4.35 -17.85
N ILE A 64 8.33 3.75 -16.66
CA ILE A 64 9.51 3.26 -15.94
C ILE A 64 9.63 1.75 -16.07
N ASP A 65 10.84 1.27 -16.39
CA ASP A 65 11.14 -0.14 -16.62
C ASP A 65 11.90 -0.74 -15.41
N PHE A 66 11.15 -1.22 -14.43
CA PHE A 66 11.73 -1.87 -13.24
C PHE A 66 12.48 -3.16 -13.59
N ALA A 67 12.05 -3.90 -14.62
CA ALA A 67 12.77 -5.07 -15.09
C ALA A 67 14.16 -4.72 -15.64
N HIS A 68 14.28 -3.58 -16.33
CA HIS A 68 15.58 -3.05 -16.74
C HIS A 68 16.42 -2.58 -15.53
N LEU A 69 15.81 -1.84 -14.59
CA LEU A 69 16.52 -1.21 -13.48
C LEU A 69 16.97 -2.21 -12.39
N PHE A 70 16.18 -3.25 -12.12
CA PHE A 70 16.35 -4.17 -10.99
C PHE A 70 16.32 -5.64 -11.40
N GLY A 71 16.21 -5.93 -12.69
CA GLY A 71 16.04 -7.29 -13.22
C GLY A 71 14.63 -7.87 -13.04
N ARG A 72 13.73 -7.19 -12.31
CA ARG A 72 12.35 -7.60 -12.02
C ARG A 72 11.56 -6.48 -11.33
N GLY A 73 10.29 -6.76 -11.01
CA GLY A 73 9.42 -5.85 -10.26
C GLY A 73 8.70 -4.86 -11.17
N ILE A 74 7.88 -4.02 -10.55
CA ILE A 74 7.03 -3.03 -11.23
C ILE A 74 6.98 -1.73 -10.42
N LEU A 75 6.51 -0.64 -11.03
CA LEU A 75 6.06 0.51 -10.25
C LEU A 75 4.71 0.18 -9.60
N HIS A 76 4.71 -0.07 -8.29
CA HIS A 76 3.50 -0.38 -7.53
C HIS A 76 3.04 0.77 -6.63
N THR A 77 3.67 1.94 -6.70
CA THR A 77 3.24 3.13 -5.97
C THR A 77 1.93 3.65 -6.56
N LYS A 78 0.94 3.94 -5.69
CA LYS A 78 -0.27 4.66 -6.07
C LYS A 78 -0.35 5.95 -5.26
N MET A 79 -0.07 7.05 -5.94
CA MET A 79 -0.12 8.38 -5.34
C MET A 79 -0.66 9.40 -6.33
N TRP A 80 -1.24 10.47 -5.79
CA TRP A 80 -1.58 11.67 -6.53
C TRP A 80 -0.93 12.86 -5.87
N LEU A 81 -0.44 13.81 -6.66
CA LEU A 81 0.18 15.03 -6.15
C LEU A 81 -0.34 16.23 -6.95
N VAL A 82 -0.96 17.18 -6.25
CA VAL A 82 -1.55 18.38 -6.85
C VAL A 82 -0.84 19.60 -6.28
N ASP A 83 -0.22 20.38 -7.17
CA ASP A 83 0.50 21.63 -6.88
C ASP A 83 1.57 21.54 -5.78
N ARG A 84 2.05 20.33 -5.47
CA ARG A 84 2.87 20.04 -4.27
C ARG A 84 2.26 20.62 -2.98
N LYS A 85 0.92 20.59 -2.90
CA LYS A 85 0.14 21.10 -1.77
C LYS A 85 -0.87 20.09 -1.24
N HIS A 86 -1.41 19.26 -2.12
CA HIS A 86 -2.35 18.19 -1.79
C HIS A 86 -1.83 16.89 -2.35
N PHE A 87 -2.06 15.78 -1.65
CA PHE A 87 -1.73 14.48 -2.18
C PHE A 87 -2.67 13.37 -1.68
N TYR A 88 -2.69 12.27 -2.42
CA TYR A 88 -3.25 11.00 -2.00
C TYR A 88 -2.16 9.93 -1.99
N VAL A 89 -2.23 9.01 -1.03
CA VAL A 89 -1.45 7.77 -1.00
C VAL A 89 -2.29 6.65 -0.43
N GLY A 90 -2.23 5.48 -1.03
CA GLY A 90 -3.01 4.33 -0.59
C GLY A 90 -2.93 3.15 -1.54
N SER A 91 -3.81 2.18 -1.35
CA SER A 91 -3.78 0.93 -2.10
C SER A 91 -4.49 0.98 -3.45
N ALA A 92 -5.34 1.99 -3.69
CA ALA A 92 -6.18 2.09 -4.89
C ALA A 92 -5.35 2.24 -6.17
N ASN A 93 -5.50 1.29 -7.08
CA ASN A 93 -5.01 1.43 -8.45
C ASN A 93 -5.80 2.53 -9.19
N LEU A 94 -5.21 3.07 -10.26
CA LEU A 94 -5.92 3.97 -11.16
C LEU A 94 -6.85 3.19 -12.12
N ASP A 95 -7.76 2.45 -11.51
CA ASP A 95 -8.63 1.46 -12.14
C ASP A 95 -10.06 1.66 -11.62
N TRP A 96 -11.07 1.56 -12.49
CA TRP A 96 -12.46 1.77 -12.10
C TRP A 96 -12.89 0.84 -10.95
N ARG A 97 -12.34 -0.39 -10.93
CA ARG A 97 -12.63 -1.39 -9.91
C ARG A 97 -12.15 -0.95 -8.52
N SER A 98 -11.05 -0.21 -8.44
CA SER A 98 -10.54 0.32 -7.16
C SER A 98 -11.47 1.35 -6.53
N PHE A 99 -12.36 1.99 -7.30
CA PHE A 99 -13.33 2.94 -6.76
C PHE A 99 -14.60 2.25 -6.26
N THR A 100 -15.11 1.26 -7.01
CA THR A 100 -16.46 0.72 -6.73
C THR A 100 -16.53 -0.78 -6.42
N GLN A 101 -15.48 -1.56 -6.71
CA GLN A 101 -15.52 -3.04 -6.65
C GLN A 101 -14.48 -3.68 -5.73
N VAL A 102 -13.48 -2.91 -5.30
CA VAL A 102 -12.38 -3.36 -4.45
C VAL A 102 -12.41 -2.56 -3.16
N LYS A 103 -12.17 -3.23 -2.03
CA LYS A 103 -12.04 -2.54 -0.75
C LYS A 103 -10.60 -2.04 -0.60
N GLU A 104 -10.43 -0.74 -0.73
CA GLU A 104 -9.13 -0.06 -0.66
C GLU A 104 -8.98 0.72 0.67
N MET A 105 -7.75 1.19 0.95
CA MET A 105 -7.44 2.12 2.03
C MET A 105 -6.46 3.18 1.54
N GLY A 106 -6.63 4.43 1.96
CA GLY A 106 -5.70 5.51 1.63
C GLY A 106 -5.91 6.73 2.50
N ALA A 107 -4.98 7.67 2.39
CA ALA A 107 -5.05 8.98 3.02
C ALA A 107 -5.01 10.07 1.96
N THR A 108 -5.92 11.03 2.08
CA THR A 108 -5.89 12.29 1.32
C THR A 108 -5.43 13.38 2.27
N ILE A 109 -4.29 14.00 1.96
CA ILE A 109 -3.71 15.08 2.75
C ILE A 109 -3.82 16.36 1.95
N GLN A 110 -4.47 17.37 2.52
CA GLN A 110 -4.76 18.63 1.87
C GLN A 110 -4.07 19.78 2.59
N GLN A 111 -3.71 20.82 1.83
CA GLN A 111 -3.11 22.05 2.36
C GLN A 111 -1.81 21.82 3.17
N CYS A 112 -1.08 20.76 2.86
CA CYS A 112 0.15 20.38 3.57
C CYS A 112 1.33 20.44 2.60
N SER A 113 1.79 21.66 2.28
CA SER A 113 2.85 21.86 1.27
C SER A 113 4.18 21.26 1.68
N CYS A 114 4.51 21.20 2.98
CA CYS A 114 5.74 20.59 3.46
C CYS A 114 5.81 19.09 3.15
N LEU A 115 4.78 18.33 3.52
CA LEU A 115 4.73 16.89 3.29
C LEU A 115 4.50 16.55 1.81
N ALA A 116 3.69 17.35 1.11
CA ALA A 116 3.49 17.21 -0.33
C ALA A 116 4.77 17.49 -1.14
N ALA A 117 5.58 18.47 -0.73
CA ALA A 117 6.89 18.72 -1.34
C ALA A 117 7.84 17.53 -1.11
N ASP A 118 7.78 16.90 0.05
CA ASP A 118 8.58 15.70 0.36
C ASP A 118 8.14 14.46 -0.44
N MET A 119 6.82 14.23 -0.58
CA MET A 119 6.28 13.22 -1.50
C MET A 119 6.70 13.50 -2.94
N GLY A 120 6.72 14.77 -3.33
CA GLY A 120 7.15 15.20 -4.66
C GLY A 120 8.57 14.74 -5.00
N LYS A 121 9.48 14.59 -4.03
CA LYS A 121 10.83 14.04 -4.27
C LYS A 121 10.78 12.57 -4.70
N ILE A 122 9.85 11.78 -4.15
CA ILE A 122 9.64 10.38 -4.55
C ILE A 122 9.12 10.34 -5.99
N PHE A 123 8.13 11.18 -6.31
CA PHE A 123 7.64 11.32 -7.68
C PHE A 123 8.75 11.75 -8.65
N ASP A 124 9.58 12.74 -8.28
CA ASP A 124 10.67 13.25 -9.11
C ASP A 124 11.75 12.19 -9.37
N ALA A 125 12.02 11.30 -8.40
CA ALA A 125 12.92 10.17 -8.59
C ALA A 125 12.37 9.18 -9.63
N TYR A 126 11.07 8.87 -9.58
CA TYR A 126 10.42 8.08 -10.62
C TYR A 126 10.44 8.79 -11.98
N TRP A 127 10.16 10.09 -11.99
CA TRP A 127 10.16 10.91 -13.21
C TRP A 127 11.53 10.95 -13.89
N TYR A 128 12.59 11.01 -13.09
CA TYR A 128 13.98 10.97 -13.56
C TYR A 128 14.34 9.62 -14.21
N LEU A 129 13.87 8.51 -13.63
CA LEU A 129 14.14 7.16 -14.15
C LEU A 129 13.17 6.70 -15.25
N ALA A 130 12.09 7.42 -15.49
CA ALA A 130 11.10 7.08 -16.51
C ALA A 130 11.52 7.60 -17.91
N VAL A 131 12.76 7.32 -18.30
CA VAL A 131 13.33 7.62 -19.62
C VAL A 131 14.01 6.38 -20.19
N PRO A 132 14.16 6.26 -21.54
CA PRO A 132 14.86 5.12 -22.14
C PRO A 132 16.27 4.96 -21.59
N ASP A 133 16.68 3.71 -21.37
CA ASP A 133 18.03 3.32 -20.90
C ASP A 133 18.47 3.99 -19.57
N ALA A 134 17.50 4.41 -18.75
CA ALA A 134 17.79 4.98 -17.44
C ALA A 134 18.53 3.97 -16.55
N ALA A 135 19.49 4.48 -15.78
CA ALA A 135 20.17 3.73 -14.73
C ALA A 135 19.95 4.41 -13.39
N VAL A 136 19.81 3.61 -12.33
CA VAL A 136 19.82 4.14 -10.96
C VAL A 136 21.19 4.76 -10.70
N PRO A 137 21.26 6.07 -10.35
CA PRO A 137 22.54 6.71 -10.14
C PRO A 137 23.20 6.15 -8.88
N SER A 138 24.53 6.09 -8.87
CA SER A 138 25.29 5.73 -7.66
C SER A 138 25.09 6.75 -6.53
N THR A 139 24.72 7.99 -6.86
CA THR A 139 24.35 9.03 -5.91
C THR A 139 23.23 9.87 -6.49
N TRP A 140 22.12 9.96 -5.74
CA TRP A 140 20.99 10.79 -6.11
C TRP A 140 21.31 12.28 -6.00
N ASN A 141 20.67 13.11 -6.83
CA ASN A 141 20.77 14.56 -6.74
C ASN A 141 20.36 15.04 -5.34
N ILE A 142 21.13 15.98 -4.76
CA ILE A 142 20.85 16.58 -3.45
C ILE A 142 19.43 17.13 -3.34
N SER A 143 18.83 17.60 -4.44
CA SER A 143 17.44 18.09 -4.47
C SER A 143 16.40 17.03 -4.12
N LEU A 144 16.73 15.74 -4.25
CA LEU A 144 15.84 14.60 -3.95
C LEU A 144 16.04 14.06 -2.53
N THR A 145 17.04 14.55 -1.80
CA THR A 145 17.30 14.13 -0.42
C THR A 145 16.26 14.69 0.54
N THR A 146 16.09 14.05 1.69
CA THR A 146 15.17 14.52 2.73
C THR A 146 15.80 14.44 4.11
N ALA A 147 15.39 15.36 5.00
CA ALA A 147 15.73 15.30 6.42
C ALA A 147 14.70 14.47 7.21
N TYR A 148 13.63 14.01 6.56
CA TYR A 148 12.48 13.38 7.22
C TYR A 148 12.50 11.87 7.07
N ASN A 149 12.58 11.19 8.21
CA ASN A 149 12.58 9.73 8.34
C ASN A 149 12.13 9.36 9.75
N ALA A 150 12.29 8.09 10.13
CA ALA A 150 11.84 7.64 11.44
C ALA A 150 12.62 8.25 12.63
N ASP A 151 13.88 8.64 12.43
CA ASP A 151 14.70 9.27 13.48
C ASP A 151 14.46 10.79 13.58
N SER A 152 14.04 11.42 12.47
CA SER A 152 13.75 12.86 12.39
C SER A 152 12.43 13.10 11.65
N PRO A 153 11.27 12.72 12.23
CA PRO A 153 9.99 12.87 11.56
C PRO A 153 9.57 14.34 11.45
N MET A 154 8.82 14.68 10.40
CA MET A 154 8.23 16.01 10.24
C MET A 154 7.09 16.20 11.24
N VAL A 155 7.08 17.29 12.00
CA VAL A 155 5.89 17.65 12.80
C VAL A 155 4.87 18.32 11.88
N VAL A 156 3.69 17.72 11.76
CA VAL A 156 2.60 18.18 10.91
C VAL A 156 1.34 18.35 11.74
N ASP A 157 0.69 19.51 11.63
CA ASP A 157 -0.64 19.73 12.20
C ASP A 157 -1.70 19.15 11.25
N PHE A 158 -2.39 18.11 11.72
CA PHE A 158 -3.61 17.62 11.09
C PHE A 158 -4.80 17.96 11.98
N ASN A 159 -5.60 18.93 11.53
CA ASN A 159 -6.86 19.35 12.15
C ASN A 159 -6.73 19.75 13.64
N GLY A 160 -5.66 20.47 13.99
CA GLY A 160 -5.39 20.96 15.35
C GLY A 160 -4.61 19.98 16.23
N THR A 161 -4.13 18.87 15.67
CA THR A 161 -3.30 17.89 16.37
C THR A 161 -1.96 17.74 15.66
N ASN A 162 -0.87 17.92 16.40
CA ASN A 162 0.49 17.73 15.88
C ASN A 162 0.85 16.24 15.88
N TYR A 163 1.23 15.73 14.70
CA TYR A 163 1.73 14.37 14.51
C TYR A 163 3.16 14.39 13.98
N GLN A 164 3.93 13.38 14.36
CA GLN A 164 5.23 13.09 13.78
C GLN A 164 5.03 12.22 12.53
N THR A 165 5.26 12.78 11.36
CA THR A 165 4.92 12.17 10.08
C THR A 165 6.14 12.07 9.17
N TYR A 166 6.27 10.96 8.46
CA TYR A 166 7.27 10.82 7.39
C TYR A 166 6.78 9.85 6.31
N LEU A 167 7.45 9.89 5.16
CA LEU A 167 7.20 9.00 4.04
C LEU A 167 8.37 8.03 3.89
N SER A 168 8.06 6.76 3.65
CA SER A 168 9.04 5.73 3.28
C SER A 168 8.94 5.40 1.79
N SER A 169 9.96 4.76 1.22
CA SER A 169 9.93 4.31 -0.17
C SER A 169 10.61 2.95 -0.37
N SER A 170 10.27 2.28 -1.45
CA SER A 170 10.91 1.06 -1.94
C SER A 170 11.09 1.10 -3.46
N PRO A 171 12.04 0.33 -4.02
CA PRO A 171 13.06 -0.46 -3.32
C PRO A 171 14.19 0.43 -2.75
N PRO A 172 15.08 -0.11 -1.89
CA PRO A 172 16.20 0.62 -1.30
C PRO A 172 17.03 1.49 -2.27
N PRO A 173 17.33 1.06 -3.52
CA PRO A 173 18.06 1.91 -4.46
C PRO A 173 17.31 3.16 -4.92
N LEU A 174 15.97 3.19 -4.78
CA LEU A 174 15.12 4.36 -5.02
C LEU A 174 14.89 5.23 -3.78
N CYS A 175 15.69 5.03 -2.72
CA CYS A 175 15.69 5.89 -1.55
C CYS A 175 16.90 6.84 -1.59
N PRO A 176 16.75 8.09 -2.06
CA PRO A 176 17.77 9.13 -1.89
C PRO A 176 18.19 9.30 -0.42
N ALA A 177 19.33 9.96 -0.19
CA ALA A 177 19.85 10.15 1.16
C ALA A 177 18.81 10.72 2.12
N GLY A 178 18.69 10.07 3.28
CA GLY A 178 17.76 10.40 4.35
C GLY A 178 16.34 9.85 4.19
N ARG A 179 15.93 9.31 3.03
CA ARG A 179 14.62 8.65 2.87
C ARG A 179 14.57 7.33 3.62
N GLU A 180 13.52 7.14 4.42
CA GLU A 180 13.24 5.87 5.09
C GLU A 180 12.88 4.77 4.08
N LYS A 181 13.37 3.55 4.27
CA LYS A 181 13.01 2.41 3.42
C LYS A 181 11.72 1.78 3.93
N ASP A 182 10.81 1.39 3.04
CA ASP A 182 9.48 0.86 3.43
C ASP A 182 9.55 -0.35 4.38
N GLY A 183 10.47 -1.28 4.10
CA GLY A 183 10.66 -2.47 4.93
C GLY A 183 11.19 -2.10 6.33
N ASP A 184 12.14 -1.18 6.40
CA ASP A 184 12.75 -0.70 7.65
C ASP A 184 11.70 0.05 8.49
N ALA A 185 10.88 0.90 7.87
CA ALA A 185 9.75 1.58 8.51
C ALA A 185 8.76 0.58 9.14
N SER A 186 8.38 -0.46 8.40
CA SER A 186 7.45 -1.48 8.87
C SER A 186 8.00 -2.22 10.10
N VAL A 187 9.26 -2.65 10.06
CA VAL A 187 9.93 -3.31 11.18
C VAL A 187 10.05 -2.40 12.39
N ARG A 188 10.39 -1.12 12.18
CA ARG A 188 10.54 -0.16 13.28
C ARG A 188 9.22 0.05 14.02
N ILE A 189 8.12 0.24 13.29
CA ILE A 189 6.78 0.41 13.91
C ILE A 189 6.42 -0.83 14.75
N ILE A 190 6.67 -2.03 14.23
CA ILE A 190 6.45 -3.29 14.96
C ILE A 190 7.32 -3.32 16.23
N ASN A 191 8.58 -2.93 16.14
CA ASN A 191 9.52 -2.93 17.26
C ASN A 191 9.18 -1.92 18.35
N GLU A 192 8.62 -0.77 17.98
CA GLU A 192 8.24 0.29 18.91
C GLU A 192 6.90 0.04 19.63
N SER A 193 6.04 -0.81 19.06
CA SER A 193 4.75 -1.19 19.66
C SER A 193 4.90 -1.92 21.00
N GLN A 194 3.97 -1.64 21.92
CA GLN A 194 3.99 -2.17 23.29
C GLN A 194 2.68 -2.85 23.68
N GLN A 195 1.56 -2.55 23.03
CA GLN A 195 0.26 -3.09 23.42
C GLN A 195 -0.31 -3.99 22.33
N TYR A 196 -0.45 -3.46 21.13
CA TYR A 196 -1.00 -4.22 20.01
C TYR A 196 -0.40 -3.82 18.67
N ILE A 197 -0.48 -4.75 17.72
CA ILE A 197 -0.20 -4.56 16.31
C ILE A 197 -1.39 -5.14 15.54
N HIS A 198 -2.09 -4.29 14.81
CA HIS A 198 -3.17 -4.68 13.90
C HIS A 198 -2.70 -4.48 12.46
N ILE A 199 -2.67 -5.55 11.68
CA ILE A 199 -2.18 -5.56 10.30
C ILE A 199 -3.31 -5.99 9.37
N ALA A 200 -3.60 -5.18 8.36
CA ALA A 200 -4.54 -5.53 7.29
C ALA A 200 -3.86 -5.42 5.93
N VAL A 201 -3.71 -6.56 5.26
CA VAL A 201 -2.97 -6.68 3.99
C VAL A 201 -3.68 -7.65 3.05
N MET A 202 -3.53 -7.45 1.74
CA MET A 202 -4.02 -8.42 0.76
C MET A 202 -3.27 -9.75 0.89
N ASP A 203 -1.94 -9.69 0.86
CA ASP A 203 -1.04 -10.85 0.75
C ASP A 203 0.03 -10.78 1.85
N TYR A 204 0.33 -11.92 2.48
CA TYR A 204 1.38 -12.07 3.49
C TYR A 204 2.27 -13.29 3.21
N TYR A 205 3.57 -13.07 3.01
CA TYR A 205 4.56 -14.11 2.77
C TYR A 205 5.90 -13.72 3.42
N PRO A 206 6.49 -14.56 4.29
CA PRO A 206 7.87 -14.41 4.78
C PRO A 206 8.89 -14.87 3.73
N THR A 207 8.57 -14.69 2.44
CA THR A 207 9.35 -15.11 1.28
C THR A 207 9.16 -14.10 0.15
N THR A 208 9.97 -14.22 -0.89
CA THR A 208 9.62 -13.65 -2.20
C THR A 208 8.52 -14.51 -2.85
N GLN A 209 7.53 -13.86 -3.44
CA GLN A 209 6.40 -14.45 -4.15
C GLN A 209 6.68 -14.64 -5.65
N PHE A 210 7.35 -13.67 -6.30
CA PHE A 210 7.47 -13.60 -7.77
C PHE A 210 8.86 -13.99 -8.28
N VAL A 211 9.92 -13.72 -7.51
CA VAL A 211 11.27 -14.21 -7.79
C VAL A 211 11.30 -15.74 -7.91
N LYS A 212 11.97 -16.25 -8.96
CA LYS A 212 12.26 -17.69 -9.13
C LYS A 212 13.78 -17.94 -9.14
N PRO A 213 14.29 -18.92 -8.35
CA PRO A 213 13.57 -19.65 -7.30
C PRO A 213 13.13 -18.70 -6.17
N ARG A 214 11.99 -18.99 -5.52
CA ARG A 214 11.54 -18.20 -4.36
C ARG A 214 12.59 -18.30 -3.25
N THR A 215 12.82 -17.20 -2.54
CA THR A 215 13.79 -17.10 -1.45
C THR A 215 13.09 -16.74 -0.14
N TYR A 216 13.62 -17.22 0.97
CA TYR A 216 13.14 -16.86 2.30
C TYR A 216 13.53 -15.43 2.64
N TRP A 217 12.58 -14.64 3.11
CA TRP A 217 12.75 -13.24 3.48
C TRP A 217 11.94 -12.95 4.75
N PRO A 218 12.52 -13.20 5.94
CA PRO A 218 11.77 -13.21 7.19
C PRO A 218 11.63 -11.84 7.85
N VAL A 219 12.16 -10.77 7.27
CA VAL A 219 12.41 -9.50 7.96
C VAL A 219 11.21 -8.98 8.77
N ILE A 220 10.01 -8.97 8.18
CA ILE A 220 8.78 -8.53 8.88
C ILE A 220 8.21 -9.64 9.77
N ASP A 221 8.30 -10.91 9.36
CA ASP A 221 7.80 -12.08 10.11
C ASP A 221 8.56 -12.24 11.44
N ASP A 222 9.89 -12.12 11.43
CA ASP A 222 10.75 -12.11 12.61
C ASP A 222 10.36 -10.98 13.56
N ALA A 223 10.08 -9.78 13.04
CA ALA A 223 9.66 -8.64 13.85
C ALA A 223 8.30 -8.90 14.53
N ILE A 224 7.33 -9.47 13.80
CA ILE A 224 6.02 -9.85 14.35
C ILE A 224 6.18 -10.89 15.46
N ARG A 225 6.92 -11.97 15.20
CA ARG A 225 7.14 -13.05 16.18
C ARG A 225 7.88 -12.52 17.40
N ALA A 226 8.91 -11.69 17.22
CA ALA A 226 9.64 -11.07 18.31
C ALA A 226 8.75 -10.13 19.14
N ALA A 227 7.84 -9.37 18.52
CA ALA A 227 6.89 -8.53 19.25
C ALA A 227 5.99 -9.34 20.18
N ALA A 228 5.40 -10.42 19.65
CA ALA A 228 4.51 -11.28 20.41
C ALA A 228 5.25 -12.06 21.51
N PHE A 229 6.45 -12.58 21.21
CA PHE A 229 7.20 -13.43 22.15
C PHE A 229 7.94 -12.61 23.21
N ASN A 230 8.73 -11.62 22.80
CA ASN A 230 9.63 -10.90 23.70
C ASN A 230 8.91 -9.82 24.50
N ARG A 231 7.89 -9.19 23.89
CA ARG A 231 7.19 -8.04 24.47
C ARG A 231 5.73 -8.32 24.83
N ARG A 232 5.21 -9.51 24.49
CA ARG A 232 3.81 -9.90 24.74
C ARG A 232 2.80 -8.96 24.08
N VAL A 233 3.20 -8.33 22.98
CA VAL A 233 2.33 -7.48 22.17
C VAL A 233 1.24 -8.36 21.53
N GLN A 234 -0.02 -7.93 21.58
CA GLN A 234 -1.09 -8.59 20.85
C GLN A 234 -0.91 -8.34 19.36
N VAL A 235 -0.89 -9.39 18.54
CA VAL A 235 -0.86 -9.24 17.08
C VAL A 235 -2.16 -9.77 16.49
N ARG A 236 -2.80 -8.97 15.65
CA ARG A 236 -3.94 -9.40 14.82
C ARG A 236 -3.63 -9.15 13.35
N LEU A 237 -3.70 -10.21 12.54
CA LEU A 237 -3.54 -10.14 11.09
C LEU A 237 -4.88 -10.40 10.42
N LEU A 238 -5.34 -9.45 9.61
CA LEU A 238 -6.53 -9.56 8.77
C LEU A 238 -6.08 -9.59 7.31
N VAL A 239 -6.03 -10.80 6.74
CA VAL A 239 -5.48 -11.03 5.40
C VAL A 239 -6.60 -11.27 4.39
N SER A 240 -6.49 -10.78 3.16
CA SER A 240 -7.56 -10.97 2.18
C SER A 240 -7.66 -12.44 1.73
N TYR A 241 -8.89 -12.93 1.58
CA TYR A 241 -9.17 -14.18 0.88
C TYR A 241 -10.08 -13.90 -0.33
N TRP A 242 -9.60 -14.29 -1.50
CA TRP A 242 -10.18 -14.03 -2.81
C TRP A 242 -9.73 -15.09 -3.83
N ASN A 243 -10.29 -15.06 -5.04
CA ASN A 243 -10.05 -16.07 -6.10
C ASN A 243 -8.59 -16.15 -6.61
N HIS A 244 -7.73 -15.20 -6.26
CA HIS A 244 -6.30 -15.21 -6.59
C HIS A 244 -5.41 -15.53 -5.38
N THR A 245 -5.98 -16.00 -4.27
CA THR A 245 -5.21 -16.42 -3.08
C THR A 245 -4.44 -17.70 -3.38
N TYR A 246 -3.12 -17.68 -3.18
CA TYR A 246 -2.30 -18.88 -3.29
C TYR A 246 -2.41 -19.74 -2.02
N ASN A 247 -2.55 -21.06 -2.18
CA ASN A 247 -2.66 -22.01 -1.07
C ASN A 247 -1.45 -21.95 -0.13
N GLU A 248 -0.26 -21.63 -0.65
CA GLU A 248 0.96 -21.52 0.15
C GLU A 248 0.89 -20.41 1.22
N MET A 249 0.05 -19.38 1.02
CA MET A 249 -0.13 -18.33 2.03
C MET A 249 -0.62 -18.90 3.36
N PHE A 250 -1.52 -19.88 3.30
CA PHE A 250 -2.08 -20.53 4.49
C PHE A 250 -1.01 -21.18 5.36
N LEU A 251 0.04 -21.76 4.76
CA LEU A 251 1.15 -22.37 5.51
C LEU A 251 1.81 -21.35 6.44
N TYR A 252 2.03 -20.13 5.95
CA TYR A 252 2.65 -19.06 6.71
C TYR A 252 1.70 -18.47 7.77
N LEU A 253 0.42 -18.34 7.43
CA LEU A 253 -0.61 -17.86 8.35
C LEU A 253 -0.86 -18.83 9.51
N HIS A 254 -0.93 -20.14 9.24
CA HIS A 254 -0.98 -21.17 10.29
C HIS A 254 0.28 -21.15 11.15
N SER A 255 1.47 -21.02 10.56
CA SER A 255 2.73 -20.91 11.31
C SER A 255 2.75 -19.74 12.31
N LEU A 256 2.06 -18.64 12.03
CA LEU A 256 1.88 -17.54 12.97
C LEU A 256 0.83 -17.86 14.05
N GLN A 257 -0.33 -18.40 13.63
CA GLN A 257 -1.43 -18.72 14.54
C GLN A 257 -1.08 -19.85 15.53
N ASP A 258 -0.30 -20.84 15.11
CA ASP A 258 0.11 -21.98 15.95
C ASP A 258 1.00 -21.55 17.13
N LEU A 259 1.61 -20.35 17.08
CA LEU A 259 2.33 -19.79 18.21
C LEU A 259 1.41 -19.26 19.31
N GLN A 260 0.11 -19.04 19.03
CA GLN A 260 -0.84 -18.53 20.01
C GLN A 260 -0.96 -19.51 21.19
N THR A 261 -0.59 -19.05 22.39
CA THR A 261 -0.63 -19.91 23.58
C THR A 261 -0.77 -19.08 24.86
N TYR A 262 -1.51 -19.63 25.82
CA TYR A 262 -1.75 -19.03 27.14
C TYR A 262 -1.45 -20.04 28.24
N THR A 263 -0.18 -20.42 28.37
CA THR A 263 0.29 -21.28 29.46
C THR A 263 0.77 -20.45 30.65
N ARG A 264 1.08 -21.13 31.76
CA ARG A 264 1.72 -20.51 32.93
C ARG A 264 3.06 -19.85 32.59
N PHE A 265 3.81 -20.40 31.64
CA PHE A 265 5.18 -19.98 31.33
C PHE A 265 5.26 -19.09 30.09
N LEU A 266 4.30 -19.20 29.18
CA LEU A 266 4.33 -18.55 27.88
C LEU A 266 2.95 -18.00 27.52
N LYS A 267 2.89 -16.69 27.23
CA LYS A 267 1.69 -15.97 26.83
C LYS A 267 1.95 -15.25 25.52
N ILE A 268 1.57 -15.88 24.41
CA ILE A 268 1.71 -15.36 23.06
C ILE A 268 0.33 -15.18 22.48
N ASN A 269 0.06 -13.98 21.95
CA ASN A 269 -1.22 -13.62 21.37
C ASN A 269 -1.04 -13.18 19.92
N ILE A 270 -1.07 -14.14 19.01
CA ILE A 270 -1.09 -13.88 17.56
C ILE A 270 -2.39 -14.46 17.02
N GLN A 271 -3.25 -13.62 16.47
CA GLN A 271 -4.53 -14.03 15.90
C GLN A 271 -4.53 -13.72 14.42
N VAL A 272 -5.04 -14.64 13.61
CA VAL A 272 -5.17 -14.47 12.17
C VAL A 272 -6.63 -14.68 11.77
N LYS A 273 -7.13 -13.79 10.92
CA LYS A 273 -8.40 -13.92 10.22
C LYS A 273 -8.23 -13.65 8.74
N LEU A 274 -9.10 -14.28 7.95
CA LEU A 274 -9.24 -14.01 6.53
C LEU A 274 -10.47 -13.13 6.28
N PHE A 275 -10.29 -12.08 5.48
CA PHE A 275 -11.36 -11.17 5.09
C PHE A 275 -11.88 -11.50 3.70
N VAL A 276 -13.18 -11.74 3.58
CA VAL A 276 -13.85 -12.02 2.31
C VAL A 276 -14.71 -10.84 1.93
N VAL A 277 -14.43 -10.23 0.80
CA VAL A 277 -15.30 -9.18 0.25
C VAL A 277 -16.46 -9.87 -0.50
N PRO A 278 -17.72 -9.75 -0.03
CA PRO A 278 -18.83 -10.54 -0.55
C PRO A 278 -19.21 -10.14 -1.98
N ALA A 279 -19.78 -11.06 -2.75
CA ALA A 279 -20.38 -10.78 -4.06
C ALA A 279 -21.86 -11.19 -4.03
N TYR A 280 -22.77 -10.23 -4.20
CA TYR A 280 -24.20 -10.42 -4.06
C TYR A 280 -24.90 -10.75 -5.39
N THR A 281 -24.26 -10.47 -6.53
CA THR A 281 -24.79 -10.76 -7.87
C THR A 281 -23.78 -11.53 -8.72
N ASP A 282 -24.26 -12.21 -9.77
CA ASP A 282 -23.38 -12.85 -10.74
C ASP A 282 -22.53 -11.83 -11.51
N ALA A 283 -23.08 -10.64 -11.77
CA ALA A 283 -22.33 -9.54 -12.35
C ALA A 283 -21.10 -9.20 -11.49
N GLN A 284 -21.28 -9.00 -10.18
CA GLN A 284 -20.17 -8.74 -9.26
C GLN A 284 -19.14 -9.88 -9.22
N ARG A 285 -19.59 -11.14 -9.28
CA ARG A 285 -18.69 -12.30 -9.29
C ARG A 285 -17.83 -12.39 -10.55
N ASN A 286 -18.35 -11.92 -11.68
CA ASN A 286 -17.71 -12.04 -12.98
C ASN A 286 -16.74 -10.89 -13.30
N ILE A 287 -16.68 -9.83 -12.48
CA ILE A 287 -15.73 -8.73 -12.66
C ILE A 287 -14.30 -9.21 -12.28
N PRO A 288 -13.35 -9.27 -13.23
CA PRO A 288 -12.01 -9.78 -12.95
C PRO A 288 -11.23 -8.93 -11.94
N TYR A 289 -10.40 -9.56 -11.11
CA TYR A 289 -9.56 -8.91 -10.10
C TYR A 289 -10.33 -7.95 -9.17
N SER A 290 -11.58 -8.28 -8.84
CA SER A 290 -12.43 -7.52 -7.93
C SER A 290 -12.75 -8.34 -6.67
N ARG A 291 -13.62 -7.80 -5.80
CA ARG A 291 -14.07 -8.48 -4.58
C ARG A 291 -12.91 -8.97 -3.71
N VAL A 292 -11.97 -8.06 -3.51
CA VAL A 292 -10.76 -8.28 -2.72
C VAL A 292 -10.60 -7.15 -1.71
N ASN A 293 -10.10 -7.49 -0.52
CA ASN A 293 -9.64 -6.50 0.43
C ASN A 293 -8.19 -6.14 0.09
N HIS A 294 -8.02 -5.08 -0.69
CA HIS A 294 -6.75 -4.71 -1.29
C HIS A 294 -5.96 -3.70 -0.45
N ASN A 295 -6.34 -3.47 0.81
CA ASN A 295 -5.60 -2.56 1.69
C ASN A 295 -4.22 -3.09 2.08
N LYS A 296 -3.32 -2.17 2.49
CA LYS A 296 -2.00 -2.47 3.08
C LYS A 296 -1.71 -1.45 4.18
N TYR A 297 -2.22 -1.70 5.38
CA TYR A 297 -2.03 -0.81 6.52
C TYR A 297 -1.68 -1.58 7.79
N MET A 298 -1.06 -0.87 8.73
CA MET A 298 -0.80 -1.35 10.07
C MET A 298 -1.11 -0.22 11.06
N VAL A 299 -1.68 -0.59 12.20
CA VAL A 299 -1.95 0.35 13.29
C VAL A 299 -1.57 -0.26 14.63
N THR A 300 -0.94 0.56 15.47
CA THR A 300 -0.49 0.23 16.84
C THR A 300 -1.05 1.28 17.79
N GLU A 301 -0.77 1.16 19.09
CA GLU A 301 -1.18 2.19 20.06
C GLU A 301 -0.50 3.56 19.85
N LYS A 302 0.53 3.63 18.99
CA LYS A 302 1.34 4.84 18.76
C LYS A 302 1.33 5.36 17.32
N THR A 303 1.13 4.47 16.35
CA THR A 303 1.42 4.76 14.95
C THR A 303 0.36 4.20 14.02
N ALA A 304 -0.05 5.00 13.04
CA ALA A 304 -0.79 4.59 11.86
C ALA A 304 0.15 4.55 10.64
N TYR A 305 0.12 3.44 9.91
CA TYR A 305 0.87 3.20 8.68
C TYR A 305 -0.08 2.85 7.54
N ILE A 306 0.01 3.57 6.43
CA ILE A 306 -0.73 3.28 5.19
C ILE A 306 0.29 3.19 4.06
N GLY A 307 0.32 2.06 3.34
CA GLY A 307 1.26 1.86 2.25
C GLY A 307 0.63 1.26 0.99
N THR A 308 1.48 1.06 -0.01
CA THR A 308 1.09 0.47 -1.30
C THR A 308 1.50 -1.00 -1.44
N SER A 309 2.40 -1.47 -0.59
CA SER A 309 3.13 -2.73 -0.77
C SER A 309 2.46 -3.90 -0.04
N ASN A 310 2.20 -5.00 -0.76
CA ASN A 310 1.83 -6.26 -0.11
C ASN A 310 3.02 -6.79 0.73
N TRP A 311 2.74 -7.65 1.70
CA TRP A 311 3.76 -8.06 2.67
C TRP A 311 4.48 -9.31 2.20
N SER A 312 5.27 -9.18 1.14
CA SER A 312 6.22 -10.18 0.64
C SER A 312 7.52 -9.51 0.18
N GLY A 313 8.62 -10.27 0.15
CA GLY A 313 9.96 -9.72 -0.05
C GLY A 313 10.11 -8.88 -1.33
N ASP A 314 9.50 -9.30 -2.44
CA ASP A 314 9.61 -8.59 -3.74
C ASP A 314 9.11 -7.14 -3.65
N TYR A 315 8.08 -6.88 -2.84
CA TYR A 315 7.49 -5.55 -2.69
C TYR A 315 8.40 -4.55 -1.96
N PHE A 316 9.33 -5.04 -1.14
CA PHE A 316 10.28 -4.19 -0.44
C PHE A 316 11.65 -4.17 -1.11
N LEU A 317 11.99 -5.21 -1.90
CA LEU A 317 13.33 -5.36 -2.47
C LEU A 317 13.47 -4.87 -3.90
N THR A 318 12.43 -5.00 -4.73
CA THR A 318 12.54 -4.77 -6.19
C THR A 318 11.36 -4.08 -6.83
N THR A 319 10.32 -3.74 -6.07
CA THR A 319 9.09 -3.11 -6.57
C THR A 319 8.97 -1.70 -6.01
N GLY A 320 8.48 -0.76 -6.82
CA GLY A 320 8.30 0.62 -6.42
C GLY A 320 7.16 0.78 -5.43
N GLY A 321 7.40 1.29 -4.24
CA GLY A 321 6.40 1.47 -3.19
C GLY A 321 6.60 2.75 -2.38
N ILE A 322 5.55 3.09 -1.64
CA ILE A 322 5.53 4.23 -0.72
C ILE A 322 4.70 3.86 0.52
N GLY A 323 5.16 4.33 1.67
CA GLY A 323 4.44 4.28 2.94
C GLY A 323 4.29 5.67 3.55
N LEU A 324 3.14 5.91 4.17
CA LEU A 324 2.87 7.07 5.02
C LEU A 324 2.83 6.61 6.47
N VAL A 325 3.70 7.20 7.30
CA VAL A 325 3.77 6.93 8.73
C VAL A 325 3.30 8.16 9.49
N ILE A 326 2.29 8.00 10.34
CA ILE A 326 1.77 9.04 11.23
C ILE A 326 1.90 8.53 12.66
N HIS A 327 2.83 9.11 13.41
CA HIS A 327 3.12 8.79 14.80
C HIS A 327 2.55 9.86 15.73
N GLY A 328 1.95 9.41 16.84
CA GLY A 328 1.30 10.25 17.83
C GLY A 328 -0.20 9.99 17.93
N SER A 329 -0.79 10.51 19.00
CA SER A 329 -2.21 10.41 19.31
C SER A 329 -2.71 11.75 19.84
N SER A 330 -3.93 12.15 19.47
CA SER A 330 -4.59 13.31 20.10
C SER A 330 -4.86 13.02 21.59
N LEU A 331 -4.44 13.92 22.48
CA LEU A 331 -4.81 13.90 23.90
C LEU A 331 -6.17 14.58 24.18
N GLY A 332 -6.86 15.09 23.14
CA GLY A 332 -8.13 15.82 23.25
C GLY A 332 -9.28 15.22 22.45
N ASN A 333 -10.49 15.81 22.56
CA ASN A 333 -11.75 15.39 21.92
C ASN A 333 -11.78 15.48 20.37
N HIS A 334 -10.65 15.74 19.70
CA HIS A 334 -10.56 15.77 18.24
C HIS A 334 -10.32 14.36 17.67
N SER A 335 -10.75 14.15 16.42
CA SER A 335 -10.68 12.85 15.75
C SER A 335 -9.21 12.46 15.47
N ASP A 336 -8.63 11.67 16.37
CA ASP A 336 -7.30 11.07 16.21
C ASP A 336 -7.23 10.21 14.93
N ILE A 337 -6.33 10.55 13.99
CA ILE A 337 -6.16 9.82 12.72
C ILE A 337 -5.75 8.37 12.98
N ARG A 338 -4.93 8.13 14.00
CA ARG A 338 -4.52 6.77 14.37
C ARG A 338 -5.71 5.98 14.92
N GLN A 339 -6.58 6.62 15.72
CA GLN A 339 -7.83 5.98 16.18
C GLN A 339 -8.75 5.66 15.00
N GLN A 340 -8.92 6.57 14.04
CA GLN A 340 -9.77 6.31 12.87
C GLN A 340 -9.31 5.08 12.07
N LEU A 341 -8.00 4.89 11.90
CA LEU A 341 -7.46 3.71 11.22
C LEU A 341 -7.67 2.43 12.06
N GLU A 342 -7.51 2.52 13.39
CA GLU A 342 -7.84 1.43 14.30
C GLU A 342 -9.34 1.07 14.24
N ASP A 343 -10.23 2.06 14.24
CA ASP A 343 -11.68 1.84 14.19
C ASP A 343 -12.09 1.11 12.90
N VAL A 344 -11.43 1.43 11.77
CA VAL A 344 -11.61 0.66 10.54
C VAL A 344 -11.17 -0.79 10.71
N PHE A 345 -10.01 -1.03 11.33
CA PHE A 345 -9.54 -2.39 11.61
C PHE A 345 -10.52 -3.15 12.51
N GLN A 346 -10.95 -2.55 13.62
CA GLN A 346 -11.87 -3.20 14.56
C GLN A 346 -13.21 -3.51 13.90
N ARG A 347 -13.76 -2.57 13.12
CA ARG A 347 -14.99 -2.78 12.34
C ARG A 347 -14.85 -4.00 11.43
N ASP A 348 -13.75 -4.06 10.66
CA ASP A 348 -13.54 -5.14 9.71
C ASP A 348 -13.27 -6.47 10.44
N TRP A 349 -12.49 -6.46 11.53
CA TRP A 349 -12.14 -7.62 12.35
C TRP A 349 -13.35 -8.31 13.00
N TYR A 350 -14.33 -7.53 13.46
CA TYR A 350 -15.55 -8.02 14.10
C TYR A 350 -16.74 -8.16 13.14
N SER A 351 -16.55 -7.87 11.84
CA SER A 351 -17.59 -8.06 10.83
C SER A 351 -17.86 -9.53 10.51
N GLU A 352 -19.02 -9.80 9.91
CA GLU A 352 -19.37 -11.12 9.35
C GLU A 352 -18.49 -11.53 8.15
N HIS A 353 -17.66 -10.62 7.66
CA HIS A 353 -16.75 -10.84 6.54
C HIS A 353 -15.36 -11.32 6.98
N ALA A 354 -15.07 -11.35 8.28
CA ALA A 354 -13.80 -11.78 8.85
C ALA A 354 -13.91 -13.16 9.51
N PHE A 355 -13.36 -14.16 8.84
CA PHE A 355 -13.44 -15.58 9.17
C PHE A 355 -12.15 -16.06 9.83
N SER A 356 -12.23 -17.03 10.75
CA SER A 356 -11.03 -17.71 11.26
C SER A 356 -10.35 -18.52 10.16
N LEU A 357 -9.04 -18.79 10.30
CA LEU A 357 -8.33 -19.67 9.37
C LEU A 357 -8.99 -21.05 9.28
N ASP A 358 -9.44 -21.60 10.40
CA ASP A 358 -10.08 -22.92 10.48
C ASP A 358 -11.33 -23.07 9.60
N HIS A 359 -12.00 -21.96 9.27
CA HIS A 359 -13.14 -21.97 8.35
C HIS A 359 -12.76 -22.49 6.95
N PHE A 360 -11.50 -22.36 6.54
CA PHE A 360 -11.00 -22.70 5.21
C PHE A 360 -10.13 -23.97 5.19
N ASN A 361 -9.99 -24.67 6.31
CA ASN A 361 -9.20 -25.91 6.38
C ASN A 361 -9.82 -27.05 5.54
N THR A 362 -11.11 -26.97 5.18
CA THR A 362 -11.82 -27.96 4.36
C THR A 362 -11.54 -27.86 2.86
N THR A 363 -10.86 -26.81 2.38
CA THR A 363 -10.46 -26.67 0.96
C THR A 363 -9.04 -27.14 0.67
N MET A 364 -8.32 -27.66 1.68
CA MET A 364 -6.94 -28.15 1.54
C MET A 364 -6.79 -29.69 1.50
N SER A 365 -7.90 -30.44 1.52
CA SER A 365 -7.92 -31.91 1.41
C SER A 365 -8.14 -32.40 -0.02
#